data_AF-A0A521K6E0-F1
#
_entry.id   AF-A0A521K6E0-F1
#
_cell.length_a   1.000
_cell.length_b   1.000
_cell.length_c   1.000
_cell.angle_alpha   90.00
_cell.angle_beta   90.00
_cell.angle_gamma   90.00
#
_symmetry.space_group_name_H-M   'P 1'
#
loop_
_entity.id
_entity.type
_entity.pdbx_description
1 polymer ?
#
loop_
_entity_poly.entity_id
_entity_poly.type
_entity_poly.pdbx_seq_one_letter_code
_entity_poly.pdbx_strand_id
1 'polypeptide(L)' 'MTALIDVSYFVVAVLFILGLKAMSSPVTAKRGIAWAGVGMLLATLITFATPGMRNIGLMIAAIVLG' A
#
# COMPACT_ATOMS: atom_id res chain seq x y z
N MET A 1 9.73 -15.54 -2.05
CA MET A 1 9.00 -14.35 -2.54
C MET A 1 9.50 -14.07 -3.94
N THR A 2 8.62 -13.68 -4.86
CA THR A 2 9.03 -13.32 -6.23
C THR A 2 9.60 -11.91 -6.23
N ALA A 3 10.64 -11.65 -7.04
CA ALA A 3 11.28 -10.33 -7.12
C ALA A 3 10.29 -9.16 -7.30
N LEU A 4 9.19 -9.38 -8.03
CA LEU A 4 8.12 -8.38 -8.21
C LEU A 4 7.47 -7.93 -6.89
N ILE A 5 7.24 -8.85 -5.94
CA ILE A 5 6.62 -8.56 -4.65
C ILE A 5 7.59 -7.75 -3.79
N ASP A 6 8.86 -8.14 -3.77
CA ASP A 6 9.88 -7.46 -2.97
C ASP A 6 10.13 -6.04 -3.47
N VAL A 7 10.24 -5.87 -4.80
CA VAL A 7 10.33 -4.54 -5.44
C VAL A 7 9.09 -3.71 -5.15
N SER A 8 7.90 -4.31 -5.19
CA SER A 8 6.66 -3.61 -4.86
C SER A 8 6.67 -3.12 -3.42
N TYR A 9 7.05 -3.95 -2.44
CA TYR A 9 7.15 -3.53 -1.05
C TYR A 9 8.22 -2.46 -0.81
N PHE A 10 9.33 -2.51 -1.55
CA PHE A 10 10.32 -1.43 -1.52
C PHE A 10 9.72 -0.10 -2.01
N VAL A 11 8.99 -0.12 -3.13
CA VAL A 11 8.29 1.07 -3.64
C VAL A 11 7.26 1.58 -2.63
N VAL A 12 6.45 0.69 -2.04
CA VAL A 12 5.49 1.03 -0.97
C VAL A 12 6.18 1.75 0.19
N ALA A 13 7.31 1.21 0.66
CA ALA A 13 8.05 1.81 1.77
C ALA A 13 8.52 3.24 1.42
N VAL A 14 9.04 3.46 0.22
CA VAL A 14 9.42 4.79 -0.26
C VAL A 14 8.22 5.73 -0.30
N LEU A 15 7.07 5.28 -0.82
CA LEU A 15 5.84 6.07 -0.88
C LEU A 15 5.34 6.48 0.51
N PHE A 16 5.38 5.58 1.49
CA PHE A 16 5.01 5.92 2.86
C PHE A 16 5.98 6.90 3.52
N ILE A 17 7.30 6.71 3.33
CA ILE A 17 8.31 7.65 3.88
C ILE A 17 8.08 9.05 3.31
N LEU A 18 7.91 9.17 1.98
CA LEU A 18 7.68 10.45 1.32
C LEU A 18 6.32 11.05 1.71
N GLY A 19 5.29 10.21 1.83
CA GLY A 19 3.95 10.61 2.28
C GLY A 19 3.98 11.21 3.68
N LEU A 20 4.55 10.49 4.66
CA LEU A 20 4.69 10.94 6.05
C LEU A 20 5.53 12.22 6.15
N LYS A 21 6.66 12.29 5.43
CA LYS A 21 7.49 13.50 5.38
C LYS A 21 6.72 14.71 4.87
N ALA A 22 5.90 14.54 3.82
CA ALA A 22 5.09 15.62 3.27
C ALA A 22 3.93 16.02 4.20
N MET A 23 3.45 15.11 5.06
CA MET A 23 2.43 15.40 6.07
C MET A 23 2.96 16.23 7.25
N SER A 24 4.27 16.34 7.45
CA SER A 24 4.89 17.19 8.47
C SER A 24 4.78 18.71 8.20
N SER A 25 4.30 19.13 7.02
CA SER A 25 4.09 20.54 6.69
C SER A 25 2.66 20.78 6.17
N PRO A 26 1.96 21.83 6.64
CA PRO A 26 0.61 22.17 6.17
C PRO A 26 0.52 22.36 4.66
N VAL A 27 1.59 22.89 4.03
CA VAL A 27 1.62 23.21 2.60
C VAL A 27 1.61 21.93 1.75
N THR A 28 2.27 20.87 2.21
CA THR A 28 2.39 19.60 1.45
C THR A 28 1.50 18.48 1.97
N ALA A 29 0.77 18.70 3.06
CA ALA A 29 0.01 17.65 3.75
C ALA A 29 -1.00 16.92 2.85
N LYS A 30 -1.78 17.66 2.04
CA LYS A 30 -2.75 17.06 1.09
C LYS A 30 -2.08 16.15 0.07
N ARG A 31 -0.88 16.51 -0.40
CA ARG A 31 -0.09 15.67 -1.30
C ARG A 31 0.51 14.48 -0.58
N GLY A 32 0.95 14.65 0.67
CA GLY A 32 1.50 13.59 1.50
C GLY A 32 0.51 12.45 1.73
N ILE A 33 -0.73 12.77 2.11
CA ILE A 33 -1.77 11.74 2.28
C ILE A 33 -2.13 11.04 0.97
N ALA A 34 -2.11 11.75 -0.17
CA ALA A 34 -2.35 11.13 -1.48
C ALA A 34 -1.25 10.09 -1.82
N TRP A 35 0.03 10.41 -1.58
CA TRP A 35 1.13 9.45 -1.78
C TRP A 35 1.02 8.22 -0.86
N ALA A 36 0.65 8.42 0.41
CA ALA A 36 0.41 7.32 1.33
C ALA A 36 -0.78 6.45 0.87
N GLY A 37 -1.85 7.06 0.35
CA GLY A 37 -2.99 6.33 -0.21
C GLY A 37 -2.61 5.48 -1.43
N VAL A 38 -1.80 6.02 -2.34
CA VAL A 38 -1.27 5.23 -3.48
C VAL A 38 -0.41 4.06 -2.99
N GLY A 39 0.44 4.29 -1.98
CA GLY A 39 1.23 3.24 -1.35
C GLY A 39 0.37 2.14 -0.74
N MET A 40 -0.73 2.50 -0.08
CA MET A 40 -1.67 1.55 0.52
C MET A 40 -2.37 0.70 -0.55
N LEU A 41 -2.86 1.31 -1.63
CA LEU A 41 -3.48 0.56 -2.74
C LEU A 41 -2.49 -0.44 -3.36
N LEU A 42 -1.26 0.00 -3.63
CA LEU A 42 -0.22 -0.86 -4.21
C LEU A 42 0.12 -2.04 -3.29
N ALA A 43 0.26 -1.76 -1.99
CA ALA A 43 0.51 -2.79 -0.97
C ALA A 43 -0.62 -3.83 -0.94
N THR A 44 -1.88 -3.39 -0.85
CA THR A 44 -3.03 -4.28 -0.80
C THR A 44 -3.12 -5.14 -2.05
N LEU A 45 -2.95 -4.56 -3.24
CA LEU A 45 -3.02 -5.30 -4.50
C LEU A 45 -1.91 -6.33 -4.64
N ILE A 46 -0.66 -5.97 -4.32
CA ILE A 46 0.46 -6.91 -4.47
C ILE A 46 0.39 -8.05 -3.44
N THR A 47 -0.21 -7.84 -2.27
CA THR A 47 -0.42 -8.90 -1.28
C THR A 47 -1.26 -10.05 -1.85
N PHE A 48 -2.24 -9.79 -2.72
CA PHE A 48 -3.01 -10.86 -3.39
C PHE A 48 -2.18 -11.72 -4.35
N ALA A 49 -1.07 -11.20 -4.87
CA ALA A 49 -0.12 -11.96 -5.69
C ALA A 49 0.85 -12.82 -4.87
N THR A 50 0.76 -12.79 -3.53
CA THR A 50 1.63 -13.57 -2.65
C THR A 50 1.35 -15.07 -2.76
N PRO A 51 2.35 -15.92 -3.03
CA PRO A 51 2.15 -17.36 -3.12
C PRO A 51 1.65 -17.97 -1.81
N GLY A 52 0.72 -18.92 -1.89
CA GLY A 52 0.16 -19.61 -0.72
C GLY A 52 -0.98 -18.87 -0.01
N MET A 53 -1.46 -17.76 -0.58
CA MET A 53 -2.64 -17.05 -0.10
C MET A 53 -3.89 -17.93 -0.15
N ARG A 54 -4.63 -17.95 0.96
CA ARG A 54 -5.89 -18.70 1.15
C ARG A 54 -6.98 -17.78 1.65
N ASN A 55 -8.24 -18.13 1.45
CA ASN A 55 -9.40 -17.31 1.89
C ASN A 55 -9.54 -15.96 1.16
N ILE A 56 -9.15 -15.89 -0.11
CA ILE A 56 -9.23 -14.66 -0.92
C ILE A 56 -10.67 -14.10 -0.93
N GLY A 57 -11.69 -14.96 -1.04
CA GLY A 57 -13.09 -14.53 -1.01
C GLY A 57 -13.49 -13.83 0.31
N LEU A 58 -13.02 -14.35 1.45
CA LEU A 58 -13.27 -13.72 2.76
C LEU A 58 -12.51 -12.40 2.90
N MET A 59 -11.29 -12.30 2.37
CA MET A 59 -10.53 -11.05 2.38
C MET A 59 -11.24 -9.96 1.57
N ILE A 60 -11.71 -10.28 0.36
CA ILE A 60 -12.43 -9.32 -0.48
C ILE A 60 -13.73 -8.90 0.21
N ALA A 61 -14.49 -9.85 0.76
CA ALA A 61 -15.70 -9.52 1.52
C ALA A 61 -15.40 -8.59 2.72
N ALA A 62 -14.33 -8.86 3.48
CA ALA A 62 -13.92 -8.01 4.59
C ALA A 62 -13.49 -6.60 4.14
N ILE A 63 -12.78 -6.47 3.02
CA ILE A 63 -12.39 -5.17 2.45
C ILE A 63 -13.62 -4.37 2.00
N VAL A 64 -14.62 -5.02 1.39
CA VAL A 64 -15.84 -4.35 0.93
C VAL A 64 -16.76 -3.94 2.08
N LEU A 65 -16.73 -4.70 3.19
CA LEU A 65 -17.55 -4.43 4.38
C LEU A 65 -16.94 -3.42 5.35
N GLY A 66 -15.61 -3.26 5.36
CA GLY A 66 -14.88 -2.33 6.23
C GLY A 66 -15.13 -0.87 5.89
#